data_AF-A0A2K1NZ85-F1
#
_entry.id   AF-A0A2K1NZ85-F1
#
_cell.length_a   1.000
_cell.length_b   1.000
_cell.length_c   1.000
_cell.angle_alpha   90.00
_cell.angle_beta   90.00
_cell.angle_gamma   90.00
#
_symmetry.space_group_name_H-M   'P 1'
#
loop_
_entity.id
_entity.type
_entity.pdbx_description
1 polymer ?
#
loop_
_entity_poly.entity_id
_entity_poly.type
_entity_poly.pdbx_seq_one_letter_code
_entity_poly.pdbx_strand_id
1 'polypeptide(L)'
;MPTKRHGKVRRLLKQQLAKVVKVKPFTIQLLYETTSYTQNISLGIDSGYNYVGFSAVTEKEELICGEVKLRNDISELLKERRMYRRIRRNRLRYRKPRFRISSKKEGWLAPSIKHKLDSHVRFINYLKKVLPIANIVVEVANFNTHKLKNPNVVGEGYQQGEQQDFWNVREYVLYRDNYTCQLCGKKNTILEVHHIGYWKQDRTDRPGNLITLCTKCHNPNNHKEGGKLYGMKPVQKPLNDATFMSTIRWKLVNALMCDYTYGYITKSKRVSHALEKTHYNDSFCIAGGIN
;
A
#
# COMPACT_ATOMS: atom_id res chain seq x y z
N MET A 1 -20.94 7.55 23.11
CA MET A 1 -19.67 6.82 23.33
C MET A 1 -19.91 5.32 23.40
N PRO A 2 -18.92 4.50 22.98
CA PRO A 2 -18.93 3.07 23.23
C PRO A 2 -19.23 2.80 24.70
N THR A 3 -20.15 1.87 24.97
CA THR A 3 -20.57 1.59 26.34
C THR A 3 -20.35 0.12 26.67
N LYS A 4 -19.68 -0.11 27.80
CA LYS A 4 -19.50 -1.44 28.40
C LYS A 4 -20.76 -1.90 29.16
N ARG A 5 -21.76 -1.02 29.35
CA ARG A 5 -23.01 -1.31 30.06
C ARG A 5 -24.02 -2.01 29.13
N HIS A 6 -23.73 -3.23 28.72
CA HIS A 6 -24.56 -4.00 27.78
C HIS A 6 -26.02 -4.19 28.25
N GLY A 7 -26.25 -4.32 29.56
CA GLY A 7 -27.60 -4.40 30.13
C GLY A 7 -28.44 -3.14 29.89
N LYS A 8 -27.82 -1.95 29.93
CA LYS A 8 -28.49 -0.68 29.61
C LYS A 8 -28.92 -0.67 28.14
N VAL A 9 -28.01 -1.04 27.24
CA VAL A 9 -28.29 -1.12 25.79
C VAL A 9 -29.47 -2.06 25.51
N ARG A 10 -29.49 -3.24 26.13
CA ARG A 10 -30.60 -4.20 25.98
C ARG A 10 -31.94 -3.62 26.44
N ARG A 11 -31.97 -2.93 27.60
CA ARG A 11 -33.19 -2.29 28.10
C ARG A 11 -33.69 -1.19 27.16
N LEU A 12 -32.79 -0.33 26.66
CA LEU A 12 -33.13 0.72 25.70
C LEU A 12 -33.75 0.15 24.41
N LEU A 13 -33.20 -0.94 23.89
CA LEU A 13 -33.74 -1.62 22.70
C LEU A 13 -35.12 -2.24 22.99
N LYS A 14 -35.30 -2.90 24.14
CA LYS A 14 -36.60 -3.47 24.54
C LYS A 14 -37.69 -2.40 24.73
N GLN A 15 -37.30 -1.24 25.26
CA GLN A 15 -38.19 -0.10 25.50
C GLN A 15 -38.40 0.78 24.26
N GLN A 16 -37.85 0.39 23.09
CA GLN A 16 -37.91 1.17 21.85
C GLN A 16 -37.34 2.61 21.96
N LEU A 17 -36.48 2.87 22.96
CA LEU A 17 -35.78 4.13 23.13
C LEU A 17 -34.50 4.23 22.27
N ALA A 18 -34.12 3.14 21.62
CA ALA A 18 -33.02 3.08 20.67
C ALA A 18 -33.33 2.09 19.55
N LYS A 19 -32.75 2.31 18.37
CA LYS A 19 -32.80 1.39 17.23
C LYS A 19 -31.41 0.93 16.81
N VAL A 20 -31.30 -0.31 16.36
CA VAL A 20 -30.04 -0.82 15.79
C VAL A 20 -29.84 -0.22 14.40
N VAL A 21 -28.71 0.44 14.19
CA VAL A 21 -28.32 1.01 12.89
C VAL A 21 -27.33 0.09 12.17
N LYS A 22 -26.40 -0.51 12.92
CA LYS A 22 -25.35 -1.37 12.36
C LYS A 22 -24.98 -2.48 13.33
N VAL A 23 -24.59 -3.62 12.77
CA VAL A 23 -24.16 -4.79 13.56
C VAL A 23 -22.65 -4.80 13.78
N LYS A 24 -21.86 -4.25 12.85
CA LYS A 24 -20.39 -4.24 12.92
C LYS A 24 -19.81 -2.85 12.59
N PRO A 25 -19.24 -2.14 13.59
CA PRO A 25 -19.39 -2.41 15.02
C PRO A 25 -20.87 -2.27 15.41
N PHE A 26 -21.28 -2.88 16.52
CA PHE A 26 -22.67 -2.81 16.96
C PHE A 26 -22.99 -1.37 17.37
N THR A 27 -23.85 -0.70 16.59
CA THR A 27 -24.17 0.71 16.73
C THR A 27 -25.68 0.88 16.84
N ILE A 28 -26.10 1.59 17.88
CA ILE A 28 -27.48 1.96 18.12
C ILE A 28 -27.64 3.48 17.95
N GLN A 29 -28.80 3.91 17.47
CA GLN A 29 -29.22 5.30 17.47
C GLN A 29 -30.25 5.49 18.59
N LEU A 30 -30.00 6.46 19.47
CA LEU A 30 -30.96 6.86 20.50
C LEU A 30 -32.09 7.66 19.84
N LEU A 31 -33.33 7.40 20.25
CA LEU A 31 -34.55 8.01 19.67
C LEU A 31 -35.12 9.14 20.55
N TYR A 32 -34.35 9.57 21.55
CA TYR A 32 -34.70 10.66 22.46
C TYR A 32 -33.60 11.72 22.43
N GLU A 33 -33.93 12.93 22.86
CA GLU A 33 -32.98 14.04 22.89
C GLU A 33 -31.85 13.80 23.90
N THR A 34 -30.63 14.07 23.46
CA THR A 34 -29.43 13.94 24.28
C THR A 34 -28.67 15.24 24.31
N THR A 35 -27.88 15.44 25.36
CA THR A 35 -26.94 16.56 25.46
C THR A 35 -25.97 16.59 24.28
N SER A 36 -25.58 17.79 23.83
CA SER A 36 -24.60 18.01 22.76
C SER A 36 -23.14 17.80 23.18
N TYR A 37 -22.89 17.44 24.45
CA TYR A 37 -21.54 17.23 24.96
C TYR A 37 -20.85 16.02 24.30
N THR A 38 -19.79 16.30 23.56
CA THR A 38 -18.89 15.29 22.98
C THR A 38 -17.54 15.32 23.68
N GLN A 39 -16.99 14.14 23.97
CA GLN A 39 -15.61 14.06 24.45
C GLN A 39 -14.66 14.12 23.25
N ASN A 40 -13.52 14.78 23.42
CA ASN A 40 -12.48 14.83 22.40
C ASN A 40 -11.86 13.44 22.24
N ILE A 41 -11.85 12.95 21.01
CA ILE A 41 -11.20 11.69 20.63
C ILE A 41 -10.09 12.00 19.63
N SER A 42 -8.92 11.43 19.89
CA SER A 42 -7.79 11.40 18.96
C SER A 42 -7.77 10.06 18.23
N LEU A 43 -7.71 10.11 16.90
CA LEU A 43 -7.60 8.93 16.03
C LEU A 43 -6.16 8.83 15.51
N GLY A 44 -5.46 7.77 15.90
CA GLY A 44 -4.19 7.38 15.31
C GLY A 44 -4.40 6.42 14.15
N ILE A 45 -3.72 6.67 13.04
CA ILE A 45 -3.74 5.83 11.84
C ILE A 45 -2.32 5.45 11.44
N ASP A 46 -2.01 4.16 11.54
CA ASP A 46 -0.83 3.57 10.88
C ASP A 46 -1.19 3.25 9.43
N SER A 47 -0.79 4.13 8.51
CA SER A 47 -1.09 3.97 7.09
C SER A 47 -0.06 3.06 6.42
N GLY A 48 -0.48 1.84 6.08
CA GLY A 48 0.36 0.86 5.39
C GLY A 48 -0.13 0.54 3.98
N TYR A 49 0.72 -0.16 3.21
CA TYR A 49 0.36 -0.60 1.86
C TYR A 49 -0.74 -1.66 1.86
N ASN A 50 -0.63 -2.67 2.74
CA ASN A 50 -1.54 -3.82 2.80
C ASN A 50 -2.54 -3.74 3.96
N TYR A 51 -2.12 -3.15 5.06
CA TYR A 51 -2.89 -3.06 6.29
C TYR A 51 -2.92 -1.59 6.72
N VAL A 52 -4.03 -1.18 7.30
CA VAL A 52 -4.19 0.11 7.96
C VAL A 52 -4.48 -0.18 9.42
N GLY A 53 -3.54 0.18 10.30
CA GLY A 53 -3.79 0.18 11.73
C GLY A 53 -4.65 1.39 12.09
N PHE A 54 -5.53 1.21 13.08
CA PHE A 54 -6.25 2.33 13.65
C PHE A 54 -6.46 2.14 15.15
N SER A 55 -6.44 3.25 15.88
CA SER A 55 -6.81 3.32 17.29
C SER A 55 -7.44 4.67 17.58
N ALA A 56 -8.60 4.68 18.24
CA ALA A 56 -9.26 5.88 18.70
C ALA A 56 -9.21 5.95 20.22
N VAL A 57 -8.57 7.00 20.74
CA VAL A 57 -8.21 7.12 22.16
C VAL A 57 -8.79 8.40 22.74
N THR A 58 -9.23 8.29 24.00
CA THR A 58 -9.55 9.43 24.86
C THR A 58 -8.44 9.58 25.90
N GLU A 59 -8.48 10.62 26.74
CA GLU A 59 -7.54 10.77 27.85
C GLU A 59 -7.54 9.58 28.84
N LYS A 60 -8.61 8.77 28.86
CA LYS A 60 -8.82 7.71 29.86
C LYS A 60 -8.73 6.30 29.32
N GLU A 61 -9.24 6.07 28.11
CA GLU A 61 -9.31 4.73 27.54
C GLU A 61 -9.26 4.73 26.01
N GLU A 62 -8.84 3.59 25.46
CA GLU A 62 -8.98 3.25 24.05
C GLU A 62 -10.41 2.77 23.76
N LEU A 63 -11.05 3.41 22.78
CA LEU A 63 -12.47 3.19 22.45
C LEU A 63 -12.67 2.12 21.38
N ILE A 64 -11.79 2.11 20.38
CA ILE A 64 -11.79 1.13 19.30
C ILE A 64 -10.39 1.04 18.71
N CYS A 65 -9.95 -0.19 18.42
CA CYS A 65 -8.70 -0.46 17.73
C CYS A 65 -8.84 -1.63 16.78
N GLY A 66 -7.88 -1.76 15.86
CA GLY A 66 -7.78 -2.91 15.00
C GLY A 66 -6.99 -2.62 13.73
N GLU A 67 -7.14 -3.54 12.77
CA GLU A 67 -6.43 -3.47 11.50
C GLU A 67 -7.40 -3.71 10.35
N VAL A 68 -7.25 -2.94 9.28
CA VAL A 68 -8.02 -3.11 8.05
C VAL A 68 -7.12 -3.64 6.95
N LYS A 69 -7.42 -4.83 6.45
CA LYS A 69 -6.77 -5.39 5.26
C LYS A 69 -7.28 -4.71 4.00
N LEU A 70 -6.39 -4.06 3.27
CA LEU A 70 -6.69 -3.42 1.99
C LEU A 70 -6.71 -4.43 0.84
N ARG A 71 -7.43 -4.05 -0.21
CA ARG A 71 -7.59 -4.84 -1.43
C ARG A 71 -6.34 -4.70 -2.33
N ASN A 72 -5.78 -5.84 -2.76
CA ASN A 72 -4.48 -5.90 -3.46
C ASN A 72 -4.54 -6.49 -4.89
N ASP A 73 -5.66 -7.07 -5.30
CA ASP A 73 -5.90 -7.69 -6.62
C ASP A 73 -6.16 -6.66 -7.75
N ILE A 74 -6.32 -5.37 -7.43
CA ILE A 74 -6.65 -4.32 -8.42
C ILE A 74 -5.65 -4.26 -9.57
N SER A 75 -4.36 -4.47 -9.29
CA SER A 75 -3.33 -4.48 -10.33
C SER A 75 -3.56 -5.59 -11.36
N GLU A 76 -3.84 -6.81 -10.89
CA GLU A 76 -4.10 -7.95 -11.77
C GLU A 76 -5.42 -7.79 -12.52
N LEU A 77 -6.48 -7.29 -11.87
CA LEU A 77 -7.75 -7.01 -12.56
C LEU A 77 -7.61 -5.95 -13.67
N LEU A 78 -6.76 -4.93 -13.48
CA LEU A 78 -6.47 -3.94 -14.52
C LEU A 78 -5.68 -4.55 -15.68
N LYS A 79 -4.77 -5.48 -15.39
CA LYS A 79 -3.99 -6.22 -16.38
C LYS A 79 -4.86 -7.18 -17.18
N GLU A 80 -5.73 -7.95 -16.54
CA GLU A 80 -6.73 -8.79 -17.21
C GLU A 80 -7.65 -7.95 -18.10
N ARG A 81 -8.18 -6.85 -17.57
CA ARG A 81 -8.99 -5.91 -18.36
C ARG A 81 -8.24 -5.40 -19.60
N ARG A 82 -6.95 -5.08 -19.46
CA ARG A 82 -6.09 -4.68 -20.58
C ARG A 82 -5.92 -5.81 -21.59
N MET A 83 -5.67 -7.03 -21.13
CA MET A 83 -5.53 -8.24 -21.95
C MET A 83 -6.79 -8.50 -22.77
N TYR A 84 -7.96 -8.56 -22.13
CA TYR A 84 -9.24 -8.77 -22.83
C TYR A 84 -9.53 -7.68 -23.86
N ARG A 85 -9.22 -6.40 -23.55
CA ARG A 85 -9.33 -5.29 -24.52
C ARG A 85 -8.38 -5.43 -25.69
N ARG A 86 -7.18 -5.99 -25.49
CA ARG A 86 -6.22 -6.25 -26.57
C ARG A 86 -6.71 -7.38 -27.48
N ILE A 87 -7.12 -8.51 -26.89
CA ILE A 87 -7.68 -9.65 -27.62
C ILE A 87 -8.87 -9.22 -28.47
N ARG A 88 -9.82 -8.47 -27.90
CA ARG A 88 -10.98 -7.95 -28.63
C ARG A 88 -10.57 -7.07 -29.81
N ARG A 89 -9.59 -6.18 -29.63
CA ARG A 89 -9.10 -5.32 -30.72
C ARG A 89 -8.43 -6.12 -31.82
N ASN A 90 -7.62 -7.11 -31.48
CA ASN A 90 -6.94 -7.97 -32.46
C ASN A 90 -7.93 -8.80 -33.29
N ARG A 91 -9.11 -9.11 -32.73
CA ARG A 91 -10.20 -9.80 -33.47
C ARG A 91 -11.00 -8.87 -34.38
N LEU A 92 -10.85 -7.54 -34.28
CA LEU A 92 -11.57 -6.59 -35.13
C LEU A 92 -10.70 -6.22 -36.34
N ARG A 93 -11.14 -6.61 -37.53
CA ARG A 93 -10.35 -6.56 -38.77
C ARG A 93 -10.10 -5.14 -39.32
N TYR A 94 -10.88 -4.14 -38.93
CA TYR A 94 -10.87 -2.80 -39.57
C TYR A 94 -10.94 -1.59 -38.60
N ARG A 95 -10.70 -1.77 -37.31
CA ARG A 95 -10.84 -0.65 -36.34
C ARG A 95 -9.58 0.23 -36.35
N LYS A 96 -9.69 1.45 -36.89
CA LYS A 96 -8.61 2.46 -36.82
C LYS A 96 -8.10 2.65 -35.38
N PRO A 97 -6.77 2.76 -35.16
CA PRO A 97 -6.22 3.04 -33.84
C PRO A 97 -6.73 4.39 -33.34
N ARG A 98 -7.17 4.43 -32.07
CA ARG A 98 -7.55 5.67 -31.39
C ARG A 98 -6.44 6.03 -30.41
N PHE A 99 -5.83 7.17 -30.61
CA PHE A 99 -4.85 7.75 -29.69
C PHE A 99 -5.59 8.65 -28.70
N ARG A 100 -5.36 8.44 -27.40
CA ARG A 100 -5.97 9.27 -26.36
C ARG A 100 -4.98 10.37 -25.99
N ILE A 101 -5.30 11.62 -26.32
CA ILE A 101 -4.35 12.75 -26.28
C ILE A 101 -4.04 13.21 -24.85
N SER A 102 -4.96 13.04 -23.89
CA SER A 102 -4.65 13.28 -22.47
C SER A 102 -5.42 12.34 -21.54
N SER A 103 -4.67 11.65 -20.67
CA SER A 103 -5.24 10.77 -19.66
C SER A 103 -4.74 11.02 -18.23
N LYS A 104 -3.72 11.86 -18.10
CA LYS A 104 -3.01 12.15 -16.86
C LYS A 104 -3.05 13.66 -16.64
N LYS A 105 -4.16 14.14 -16.07
CA LYS A 105 -4.28 15.53 -15.62
C LYS A 105 -3.47 15.72 -14.34
N GLU A 106 -3.31 16.97 -13.92
CA GLU A 106 -2.70 17.26 -12.63
C GLU A 106 -3.40 16.51 -11.49
N GLY A 107 -2.60 16.00 -10.54
CA GLY A 107 -3.11 15.18 -9.45
C GLY A 107 -3.49 13.73 -9.82
N TRP A 108 -3.32 13.32 -11.07
CA TRP A 108 -3.62 11.95 -11.50
C TRP A 108 -2.78 10.92 -10.74
N LEU A 109 -3.46 9.88 -10.26
CA LEU A 109 -2.85 8.72 -9.64
C LEU A 109 -3.20 7.47 -10.46
N ALA A 110 -2.27 6.51 -10.48
CA ALA A 110 -2.55 5.19 -11.02
C ALA A 110 -3.79 4.60 -10.31
N PRO A 111 -4.73 3.93 -11.02
CA PRO A 111 -5.98 3.47 -10.41
C PRO A 111 -5.80 2.55 -9.19
N SER A 112 -4.73 1.74 -9.17
CA SER A 112 -4.37 0.91 -8.02
C SER A 112 -3.99 1.74 -6.78
N ILE A 113 -3.14 2.76 -6.96
CA ILE A 113 -2.72 3.67 -5.89
C ILE A 113 -3.91 4.52 -5.42
N LYS A 114 -4.70 5.05 -6.37
CA LYS A 114 -5.91 5.82 -6.07
C LYS A 114 -6.90 5.01 -5.24
N HIS A 115 -7.15 3.74 -5.61
CA HIS A 115 -8.03 2.86 -4.85
C HIS A 115 -7.59 2.71 -3.39
N LYS A 116 -6.28 2.54 -3.15
CA LYS A 116 -5.75 2.43 -1.79
C LYS A 116 -5.92 3.74 -1.01
N LEU A 117 -5.61 4.89 -1.61
CA LEU A 117 -5.85 6.21 -1.00
C LEU A 117 -7.33 6.41 -0.66
N ASP A 118 -8.22 6.16 -1.62
CA ASP A 118 -9.67 6.27 -1.44
C ASP A 118 -10.17 5.33 -0.34
N SER A 119 -9.57 4.14 -0.19
CA SER A 119 -9.92 3.18 0.86
C SER A 119 -9.53 3.69 2.25
N HIS A 120 -8.36 4.32 2.41
CA HIS A 120 -7.98 4.97 3.67
C HIS A 120 -8.97 6.07 4.04
N VAL A 121 -9.26 6.98 3.10
CA VAL A 121 -10.18 8.09 3.33
C VAL A 121 -11.59 7.59 3.66
N ARG A 122 -12.11 6.60 2.93
CA ARG A 122 -13.42 6.00 3.22
C ARG A 122 -13.47 5.37 4.60
N PHE A 123 -12.40 4.68 5.00
CA PHE A 123 -12.33 4.04 6.30
C PHE A 123 -12.28 5.07 7.44
N ILE A 124 -11.48 6.12 7.32
CA ILE A 124 -11.42 7.20 8.31
C ILE A 124 -12.75 7.95 8.40
N ASN A 125 -13.37 8.26 7.26
CA ASN A 125 -14.70 8.87 7.22
C ASN A 125 -15.78 7.95 7.81
N TYR A 126 -15.59 6.64 7.71
CA TYR A 126 -16.45 5.68 8.38
C TYR A 126 -16.30 5.74 9.90
N LEU A 127 -15.07 5.83 10.43
CA LEU A 127 -14.82 6.02 11.86
C LEU A 127 -15.40 7.34 12.39
N LYS A 128 -15.27 8.44 11.63
CA LYS A 128 -15.90 9.74 11.95
C LYS A 128 -17.43 9.69 12.10
N LYS A 129 -18.10 8.74 11.43
CA LYS A 129 -19.55 8.55 11.56
C LYS A 129 -19.93 7.78 12.83
N VAL A 130 -19.00 7.03 13.40
CA VAL A 130 -19.23 6.18 14.57
C VAL A 130 -18.80 6.90 15.86
N LEU A 131 -17.71 7.67 15.80
CA LEU A 131 -17.13 8.37 16.94
C LEU A 131 -16.96 9.87 16.63
N PRO A 132 -17.16 10.76 17.62
CA PRO A 132 -16.89 12.19 17.48
C PRO A 132 -15.37 12.45 17.52
N ILE A 133 -14.70 12.19 16.40
CA ILE A 133 -13.26 12.32 16.26
C ILE A 133 -12.91 13.80 16.07
N ALA A 134 -12.14 14.35 17.02
CA ALA A 134 -11.68 15.73 16.99
C ALA A 134 -10.34 15.85 16.25
N ASN A 135 -9.38 14.99 16.60
CA ASN A 135 -8.03 15.02 16.08
C ASN A 135 -7.70 13.74 15.34
N ILE A 136 -6.93 13.84 14.26
CA ILE A 136 -6.45 12.70 13.50
C ILE A 136 -4.96 12.87 13.32
N VAL A 137 -4.20 11.81 13.62
CA VAL A 137 -2.76 11.76 13.42
C VAL A 137 -2.48 10.56 12.53
N VAL A 138 -1.80 10.80 11.41
CA VAL A 138 -1.43 9.74 10.46
C VAL A 138 0.08 9.49 10.55
N GLU A 139 0.50 8.24 10.72
CA GLU A 139 1.89 7.89 10.54
C GLU A 139 2.27 7.95 9.06
N VAL A 140 3.35 8.68 8.80
CA VAL A 140 3.91 8.90 7.49
C VAL A 140 5.33 8.34 7.46
N ALA A 141 5.64 7.59 6.40
CA ALA A 141 7.00 7.11 6.18
C ALA A 141 7.98 8.28 6.03
N ASN A 142 9.10 8.20 6.75
CA ASN A 142 10.11 9.26 6.83
C ASN A 142 10.99 9.36 5.58
N PHE A 143 11.08 8.30 4.77
CA PHE A 143 12.14 8.19 3.77
C PHE A 143 11.63 8.13 2.32
N ASN A 144 12.14 9.04 1.50
CA ASN A 144 12.05 8.95 0.06
C ASN A 144 13.20 8.07 -0.44
N THR A 145 12.87 6.85 -0.86
CA THR A 145 13.88 5.85 -1.29
C THR A 145 14.71 6.29 -2.48
N HIS A 146 14.18 7.15 -3.36
CA HIS A 146 14.97 7.74 -4.46
C HIS A 146 15.96 8.77 -3.95
N LYS A 147 15.56 9.65 -3.01
CA LYS A 147 16.49 10.60 -2.38
C LYS A 147 17.59 9.92 -1.56
N LEU A 148 17.32 8.75 -0.99
CA LEU A 148 18.34 7.94 -0.31
C LEU A 148 19.44 7.46 -1.26
N LYS A 149 19.08 7.09 -2.50
CA LYS A 149 20.04 6.66 -3.53
C LYS A 149 20.72 7.85 -4.23
N ASN A 150 19.95 8.90 -4.53
CA ASN A 150 20.43 10.13 -5.16
C ASN A 150 19.81 11.35 -4.45
N PRO A 151 20.53 11.98 -3.49
CA PRO A 151 20.02 13.11 -2.72
C PRO A 151 19.59 14.32 -3.56
N ASN A 152 20.22 14.51 -4.72
CA ASN A 152 20.01 15.64 -5.61
C ASN A 152 18.85 15.43 -6.60
N VAL A 153 18.11 14.32 -6.49
CA VAL A 153 17.01 14.00 -7.41
C VAL A 153 15.85 15.01 -7.27
N VAL A 154 15.57 15.71 -8.37
CA VAL A 154 14.49 16.69 -8.51
C VAL A 154 13.71 16.44 -9.79
N GLY A 155 12.42 16.79 -9.79
CA GLY A 155 11.56 16.77 -10.98
C GLY A 155 11.60 15.45 -11.76
N GLU A 156 12.01 15.53 -13.03
CA GLU A 156 12.12 14.39 -13.95
C GLU A 156 13.14 13.33 -13.51
N GLY A 157 14.09 13.67 -12.64
CA GLY A 157 15.05 12.73 -12.09
C GLY A 157 14.41 11.58 -11.30
N TYR A 158 13.15 11.71 -10.84
CA TYR A 158 12.40 10.59 -10.26
C TYR A 158 11.97 9.54 -11.28
N GLN A 159 11.86 9.95 -12.55
CA GLN A 159 11.51 9.08 -13.67
C GLN A 159 12.76 8.42 -14.28
N GLN A 160 13.93 8.99 -14.02
CA GLN A 160 15.23 8.52 -14.46
C GLN A 160 15.81 7.57 -13.41
N GLY A 161 15.90 6.29 -13.74
CA GLY A 161 16.38 5.23 -12.84
C GLY A 161 17.79 4.77 -13.19
N GLU A 162 18.18 3.62 -12.63
CA GLU A 162 19.48 2.95 -12.86
C GLU A 162 19.73 2.63 -14.35
N GLN A 163 18.67 2.64 -15.16
CA GLN A 163 18.66 2.41 -16.61
C GLN A 163 18.80 3.70 -17.42
N GLN A 164 18.95 4.85 -16.77
CA GLN A 164 19.23 6.11 -17.44
C GLN A 164 20.43 5.90 -18.36
N ASP A 165 20.31 6.40 -19.60
CA ASP A 165 21.29 6.25 -20.69
C ASP A 165 21.31 4.91 -21.45
N PHE A 166 20.44 3.96 -21.09
CA PHE A 166 20.22 2.75 -21.89
C PHE A 166 18.94 2.85 -22.72
N TRP A 167 18.96 2.30 -23.94
CA TRP A 167 17.79 2.33 -24.83
C TRP A 167 16.61 1.56 -24.23
N ASN A 168 16.89 0.50 -23.48
CA ASN A 168 15.89 -0.28 -22.76
C ASN A 168 16.48 -1.09 -21.60
N VAL A 169 15.59 -1.65 -20.78
CA VAL A 169 15.93 -2.54 -19.66
C VAL A 169 16.84 -3.70 -20.06
N ARG A 170 16.62 -4.26 -21.25
CA ARG A 170 17.40 -5.41 -21.73
C ARG A 170 18.87 -5.03 -21.91
N GLU A 171 19.14 -3.92 -22.57
CA GLU A 171 20.50 -3.44 -22.80
C GLU A 171 21.24 -3.15 -21.49
N TYR A 172 20.57 -2.47 -20.55
CA TYR A 172 21.09 -2.24 -19.20
C TYR A 172 21.50 -3.55 -18.52
N VAL A 173 20.62 -4.56 -18.54
CA VAL A 173 20.87 -5.85 -17.87
C VAL A 173 22.03 -6.61 -18.53
N LEU A 174 22.10 -6.59 -19.88
CA LEU A 174 23.20 -7.21 -20.61
C LEU A 174 24.55 -6.54 -20.28
N TYR A 175 24.58 -5.21 -20.26
CA TYR A 175 25.77 -4.44 -19.89
C TYR A 175 26.19 -4.72 -18.45
N ARG A 176 25.26 -4.65 -17.49
CA ARG A 176 25.50 -4.97 -16.07
C ARG A 176 26.10 -6.36 -15.89
N ASP A 177 25.62 -7.34 -16.65
CA ASP A 177 26.05 -8.73 -16.59
C ASP A 177 27.29 -9.01 -17.48
N ASN A 178 27.97 -7.96 -17.95
CA ASN A 178 29.15 -8.03 -18.82
C ASN A 178 28.94 -8.91 -20.05
N TYR A 179 27.75 -8.87 -20.64
CA TYR A 179 27.35 -9.69 -21.80
C TYR A 179 27.68 -11.17 -21.62
N THR A 180 27.47 -11.69 -20.41
CA THR A 180 27.83 -13.05 -20.02
C THR A 180 26.64 -13.77 -19.42
N CYS A 181 26.44 -15.04 -19.79
CA CYS A 181 25.43 -15.86 -19.13
C CYS A 181 25.79 -16.09 -17.66
N GLN A 182 24.95 -15.63 -16.75
CA GLN A 182 25.18 -15.68 -15.30
C GLN A 182 25.03 -17.08 -14.69
N LEU A 183 24.59 -18.09 -15.46
CA LEU A 183 24.50 -19.49 -15.01
C LEU A 183 25.63 -20.40 -15.50
N CYS A 184 26.17 -20.15 -16.69
CA CYS A 184 27.17 -21.03 -17.30
C CYS A 184 28.42 -20.30 -17.79
N GLY A 185 28.53 -18.99 -17.59
CA GLY A 185 29.71 -18.20 -17.93
C GLY A 185 29.95 -17.97 -19.42
N LYS A 186 29.09 -18.47 -20.30
CA LYS A 186 29.27 -18.33 -21.75
C LYS A 186 29.14 -16.87 -22.21
N LYS A 187 30.07 -16.45 -23.07
CA LYS A 187 30.09 -15.18 -23.82
C LYS A 187 29.90 -15.47 -25.32
N ASN A 188 29.67 -14.43 -26.14
CA ASN A 188 29.56 -14.53 -27.61
C ASN A 188 28.51 -15.54 -28.11
N THR A 189 27.38 -15.64 -27.40
CA THR A 189 26.22 -16.44 -27.82
C THR A 189 24.98 -15.56 -27.80
N ILE A 190 23.87 -16.07 -28.32
CA ILE A 190 22.59 -15.38 -28.19
C ILE A 190 22.21 -15.32 -26.71
N LEU A 191 22.10 -14.10 -26.19
CA LEU A 191 21.76 -13.80 -24.80
C LEU A 191 20.38 -13.16 -24.70
N GLU A 192 19.65 -13.62 -23.70
CA GLU A 192 18.28 -13.22 -23.38
C GLU A 192 18.21 -12.79 -21.92
N VAL A 193 17.28 -11.89 -21.64
CA VAL A 193 17.03 -11.38 -20.29
C VAL A 193 15.84 -12.11 -19.70
N HIS A 194 16.05 -12.74 -18.55
CA HIS A 194 15.08 -13.62 -17.91
C HIS A 194 14.66 -13.11 -16.53
N HIS A 195 13.42 -13.39 -16.12
CA HIS A 195 12.95 -13.10 -14.76
C HIS A 195 13.43 -14.17 -13.77
N ILE A 196 14.25 -13.78 -12.78
CA ILE A 196 14.70 -14.66 -11.70
C ILE A 196 13.52 -15.06 -10.80
N GLY A 197 12.64 -14.10 -10.49
CA GLY A 197 11.48 -14.31 -9.62
C GLY A 197 10.29 -15.01 -10.28
N TYR A 198 10.47 -15.63 -11.45
CA TYR A 198 9.39 -16.31 -12.16
C TYR A 198 8.71 -17.39 -11.30
N TRP A 199 9.48 -18.18 -10.54
CA TRP A 199 8.97 -19.24 -9.65
C TRP A 199 8.00 -18.74 -8.55
N LYS A 200 8.12 -17.48 -8.13
CA LYS A 200 7.22 -16.81 -7.16
C LYS A 200 6.18 -15.89 -7.83
N GLN A 201 5.97 -16.06 -9.14
CA GLN A 201 5.06 -15.25 -9.96
C GLN A 201 5.42 -13.76 -10.05
N ASP A 202 6.66 -13.38 -9.74
CA ASP A 202 7.15 -12.00 -9.85
C ASP A 202 7.60 -11.72 -11.29
N ARG A 203 6.71 -11.07 -12.06
CA ARG A 203 6.92 -10.71 -13.47
C ARG A 203 7.35 -9.24 -13.64
N THR A 204 8.00 -8.66 -12.64
CA THR A 204 8.46 -7.27 -12.71
C THR A 204 9.74 -7.15 -13.52
N ASP A 205 9.79 -6.17 -14.43
CA ASP A 205 10.98 -5.85 -15.23
C ASP A 205 12.00 -5.00 -14.47
N ARG A 206 11.98 -5.06 -13.14
CA ARG A 206 12.99 -4.39 -12.32
C ARG A 206 14.34 -5.05 -12.57
N PRO A 207 15.44 -4.30 -12.78
CA PRO A 207 16.72 -4.92 -13.09
C PRO A 207 17.18 -5.96 -12.07
N GLY A 208 16.91 -5.73 -10.78
CA GLY A 208 17.23 -6.72 -9.73
C GLY A 208 16.48 -8.05 -9.85
N ASN A 209 15.38 -8.13 -10.61
CA ASN A 209 14.64 -9.36 -10.90
C ASN A 209 15.02 -9.95 -12.27
N LEU A 210 15.93 -9.32 -13.00
CA LEU A 210 16.34 -9.72 -14.33
C LEU A 210 17.77 -10.26 -14.33
N ILE A 211 18.02 -11.27 -15.15
CA ILE A 211 19.33 -11.93 -15.29
C ILE A 211 19.60 -12.26 -16.75
N THR A 212 20.86 -12.10 -17.18
CA THR A 212 21.31 -12.47 -18.52
C THR A 212 21.60 -13.97 -18.61
N LEU A 213 20.89 -14.66 -19.49
CA LEU A 213 21.04 -16.10 -19.76
C LEU A 213 21.28 -16.36 -21.24
N CYS A 214 22.06 -17.40 -21.56
CA CYS A 214 22.09 -17.93 -22.93
C CYS A 214 20.81 -18.74 -23.21
N THR A 215 20.51 -18.95 -24.50
CA THR A 215 19.32 -19.71 -24.96
C THR A 215 19.18 -21.09 -24.31
N LYS A 216 20.29 -21.78 -24.00
CA LYS A 216 20.26 -23.09 -23.31
C LYS A 216 19.85 -22.98 -21.84
N CYS A 217 20.23 -21.88 -21.18
CA CYS A 217 19.93 -21.61 -19.79
C CYS A 217 18.58 -20.92 -19.58
N HIS A 218 18.06 -20.26 -20.63
CA HIS A 218 16.76 -19.59 -20.65
C HIS A 218 15.62 -20.61 -20.80
N ASN A 219 15.42 -21.44 -19.78
CA ASN A 219 14.43 -22.52 -19.78
C ASN A 219 13.54 -22.46 -18.52
N PRO A 220 12.20 -22.50 -18.66
CA PRO A 220 11.27 -22.57 -17.53
C PRO A 220 11.54 -23.73 -16.55
N ASN A 221 12.09 -24.85 -17.01
CA ASN A 221 12.42 -25.99 -16.15
C ASN A 221 13.47 -25.63 -15.08
N ASN A 222 14.30 -24.62 -15.32
CA ASN A 222 15.28 -24.16 -14.31
C ASN A 222 14.62 -23.50 -13.08
N HIS A 223 13.32 -23.21 -13.15
CA HIS A 223 12.50 -22.68 -12.05
C HIS A 223 11.71 -23.75 -11.29
N LYS A 224 11.90 -25.04 -11.59
CA LYS A 224 11.33 -26.14 -10.79
C LYS A 224 12.27 -26.52 -9.65
N GLU A 225 11.76 -27.22 -8.63
CA GLU A 225 12.56 -27.74 -7.53
C GLU A 225 13.80 -28.50 -8.05
N GLY A 226 14.99 -28.16 -7.52
CA GLY A 226 16.28 -28.67 -7.98
C GLY A 226 16.87 -27.97 -9.21
N GLY A 227 16.15 -27.04 -9.85
CA GLY A 227 16.63 -26.23 -10.96
C GLY A 227 17.57 -25.10 -10.53
N LYS A 228 18.46 -24.68 -11.43
CA LYS A 228 19.51 -23.67 -11.13
C LYS A 228 18.97 -22.27 -10.78
N LEU A 229 17.76 -21.93 -11.19
CA LEU A 229 17.11 -20.64 -10.90
C LEU A 229 16.10 -20.73 -9.76
N TYR A 230 15.76 -21.95 -9.32
CA TYR A 230 14.83 -22.15 -8.23
C TYR A 230 15.43 -21.67 -6.91
N GLY A 231 14.67 -20.88 -6.16
CA GLY A 231 15.12 -20.30 -4.90
C GLY A 231 16.05 -19.08 -5.04
N MET A 232 16.55 -18.76 -6.25
CA MET A 232 17.25 -17.49 -6.46
C MET A 232 16.30 -16.32 -6.19
N LYS A 233 16.76 -15.38 -5.38
CA LYS A 233 16.02 -14.18 -5.01
C LYS A 233 16.63 -12.97 -5.71
N PRO A 234 15.79 -12.02 -6.16
CA PRO A 234 16.25 -10.71 -6.60
C PRO A 234 17.16 -10.08 -5.54
N VAL A 235 18.29 -9.52 -5.96
CA VAL A 235 19.32 -8.94 -5.07
C VAL A 235 18.70 -7.89 -4.14
N GLN A 236 17.71 -7.13 -4.63
CA GLN A 236 17.01 -6.11 -3.87
C GLN A 236 15.53 -6.47 -3.67
N LYS A 237 15.01 -6.23 -2.46
CA LYS A 237 13.57 -6.32 -2.18
C LYS A 237 12.81 -5.24 -2.96
N PRO A 238 11.59 -5.52 -3.43
CA PRO A 238 10.77 -4.50 -4.08
C PRO A 238 10.43 -3.40 -3.06
N LEU A 239 10.53 -2.15 -3.49
CA LEU A 239 10.25 -0.97 -2.65
C LEU A 239 8.81 -0.49 -2.80
N ASN A 240 7.89 -1.33 -3.28
CA ASN A 240 6.52 -0.97 -3.63
C ASN A 240 5.79 -0.26 -2.47
N ASP A 241 5.94 -0.80 -1.26
CA ASP A 241 5.29 -0.26 -0.07
C ASP A 241 5.85 1.12 0.28
N ALA A 242 7.18 1.29 0.24
CA ALA A 242 7.84 2.56 0.49
C ALA A 242 7.50 3.61 -0.58
N THR A 243 7.48 3.23 -1.86
CA THR A 243 7.08 4.09 -2.98
C THR A 243 5.60 4.49 -2.89
N PHE A 244 4.74 3.57 -2.45
CA PHE A 244 3.34 3.89 -2.19
C PHE A 244 3.23 4.94 -1.10
N MET A 245 3.86 4.70 0.06
CA MET A 245 3.82 5.61 1.19
C MET A 245 4.37 7.00 0.85
N SER A 246 5.48 7.09 0.12
CA SER A 246 6.03 8.37 -0.31
C SER A 246 5.11 9.13 -1.27
N THR A 247 4.37 8.41 -2.11
CA THR A 247 3.42 8.99 -3.08
C THR A 247 2.12 9.45 -2.41
N ILE A 248 1.60 8.66 -1.45
CA ILE A 248 0.29 8.93 -0.86
C ILE A 248 0.35 9.83 0.37
N ARG A 249 1.48 9.90 1.10
CA ARG A 249 1.56 10.55 2.42
C ARG A 249 0.93 11.94 2.47
N TRP A 250 1.39 12.85 1.61
CA TRP A 250 0.92 14.23 1.59
C TRP A 250 -0.49 14.34 1.01
N LYS A 251 -0.86 13.44 0.09
CA LYS A 251 -2.23 13.40 -0.43
C LYS A 251 -3.22 12.96 0.64
N LEU A 252 -2.84 12.02 1.51
CA LEU A 252 -3.67 11.55 2.61
C LEU A 252 -3.82 12.63 3.69
N VAL A 253 -2.70 13.22 4.12
CA VAL A 253 -2.66 14.33 5.10
C VAL A 253 -3.48 15.52 4.60
N ASN A 254 -3.26 15.96 3.35
CA ASN A 254 -3.98 17.10 2.79
C ASN A 254 -5.48 16.81 2.56
N ALA A 255 -5.84 15.58 2.17
CA ALA A 255 -7.24 15.20 1.97
C ALA A 255 -8.03 15.12 3.29
N LEU A 256 -7.35 14.82 4.40
CA LEU A 256 -7.97 14.70 5.72
C LEU A 256 -7.83 15.97 6.57
N MET A 257 -6.96 16.91 6.16
CA MET A 257 -6.55 18.09 6.92
C MET A 257 -6.16 17.71 8.35
N CYS A 258 -5.24 16.75 8.47
CA CYS A 258 -4.87 16.12 9.75
C CYS A 258 -3.40 16.32 10.10
N ASP A 259 -3.04 16.02 11.34
CA ASP A 259 -1.66 15.98 11.77
C ASP A 259 -0.97 14.71 11.29
N TYR A 260 0.37 14.72 11.34
CA TYR A 260 1.19 13.59 10.94
C TYR A 260 2.30 13.31 11.96
N THR A 261 2.75 12.07 11.99
CA THR A 261 3.90 11.64 12.78
C THR A 261 4.82 10.73 11.95
N TYR A 262 5.99 10.43 12.49
CA TYR A 262 6.98 9.57 11.85
C TYR A 262 7.18 8.28 12.63
N GLY A 263 7.45 7.18 11.93
CA GLY A 263 7.58 5.87 12.56
C GLY A 263 8.71 5.74 13.60
N TYR A 264 9.74 6.58 13.58
CA TYR A 264 10.75 6.57 14.65
C TYR A 264 10.19 7.11 15.98
N ILE A 265 9.25 8.07 15.92
CA ILE A 265 8.54 8.60 17.08
C ILE A 265 7.57 7.53 17.60
N THR A 266 6.79 6.90 16.71
CA THR A 266 5.89 5.80 17.05
C THR A 266 6.67 4.66 17.73
N LYS A 267 7.81 4.26 17.15
CA LYS A 267 8.67 3.21 17.72
C LYS A 267 9.16 3.57 19.13
N SER A 268 9.60 4.81 19.34
CA SER A 268 10.09 5.27 20.66
C SER A 268 9.00 5.14 21.72
N LYS A 269 7.79 5.67 21.42
CA LYS A 269 6.62 5.57 22.31
C LYS A 269 6.21 4.12 22.56
N ARG A 270 6.25 3.27 21.54
CA ARG A 270 5.89 1.85 21.68
C ARG A 270 6.83 1.12 22.64
N VAL A 271 8.13 1.42 22.57
CA VAL A 271 9.13 0.87 23.49
C VAL A 271 8.92 1.39 24.92
N SER A 272 8.62 2.68 25.10
CA SER A 272 8.35 3.23 26.44
C SER A 272 7.10 2.64 27.09
N HIS A 273 6.10 2.25 26.30
CA HIS A 273 4.89 1.58 26.80
C HIS A 273 5.00 0.05 26.88
N ALA A 274 6.17 -0.53 26.58
CA ALA A 274 6.40 -1.98 26.57
C ALA A 274 5.40 -2.77 25.69
N LEU A 275 4.97 -2.18 24.56
CA LEU A 275 3.97 -2.78 23.67
C LEU A 275 4.61 -3.59 22.53
N GLU A 276 3.98 -4.70 22.18
CA GLU A 276 4.36 -5.53 21.03
C GLU A 276 4.13 -4.80 19.71
N LYS A 277 4.93 -5.15 18.69
CA LYS A 277 4.81 -4.55 17.37
C LYS A 277 3.62 -5.12 16.60
N THR A 278 2.55 -4.34 16.53
CA THR A 278 1.35 -4.58 15.70
C THR A 278 0.87 -3.26 15.10
N HIS A 279 0.09 -3.28 14.02
CA HIS A 279 -0.36 -2.03 13.40
C HIS A 279 -1.33 -1.25 14.32
N TYR A 280 -2.12 -1.96 15.14
CA TYR A 280 -3.02 -1.30 16.10
C TYR A 280 -2.27 -0.71 17.30
N ASN A 281 -1.21 -1.35 17.82
CA ASN A 281 -0.39 -0.78 18.89
C ASN A 281 0.42 0.43 18.40
N ASP A 282 0.94 0.36 17.17
CA ASP A 282 1.57 1.52 16.54
C ASP A 282 0.53 2.67 16.42
N SER A 283 -0.72 2.36 16.03
CA SER A 283 -1.84 3.33 15.99
C SER A 283 -2.21 3.92 17.35
N PHE A 284 -2.17 3.13 18.42
CA PHE A 284 -2.38 3.62 19.80
C PHE A 284 -1.33 4.65 20.20
N CYS A 285 -0.05 4.36 19.91
CA CYS A 285 1.05 5.30 20.16
C CYS A 285 0.94 6.58 19.29
N ILE A 286 0.45 6.45 18.05
CA ILE A 286 0.18 7.58 17.16
C ILE A 286 -0.94 8.47 17.72
N ALA A 287 -2.00 7.86 18.24
CA ALA A 287 -3.14 8.56 18.86
C ALA A 287 -2.78 9.32 20.15
N GLY A 288 -1.60 9.06 20.72
CA GLY A 288 -1.18 9.60 22.00
C GLY A 288 -1.76 8.85 23.20
N GLY A 289 -2.08 7.56 23.03
CA GLY A 289 -2.57 6.74 24.12
C GLY A 289 -1.55 6.58 25.23
N ILE A 290 -2.05 6.58 26.46
CA ILE A 290 -1.29 6.37 27.70
C ILE A 290 -1.78 5.05 28.27
N ASN A 291 -0.84 4.16 28.59
CA ASN A 291 -1.10 2.84 29.17
C ASN A 291 -1.01 2.92 30.69
#